data_AF-A0A2V2AL29-F1
#
_entry.id   AF-A0A2V2AL29-F1
#
_cell.length_a   1.000
_cell.length_b   1.000
_cell.length_c   1.000
_cell.angle_alpha   90.00
_cell.angle_beta   90.00
_cell.angle_gamma   90.00
#
_symmetry.space_group_name_H-M   'P 1'
#
loop_
_entity.id
_entity.type
_entity.pdbx_description
1 polymer ?
#
loop_
_entity_poly.entity_id
_entity_poly.type
_entity_poly.pdbx_seq_one_letter_code
_entity_poly.pdbx_strand_id
1 'polypeptide(L)'
;MPLTRKAYRAAILHSIADPAEVGIEASYEYFEDGLLVVDNGQISALGHASDLLPTLPADIEITHYQDALITPGFIDTHIHLPQTGMVGAYGEQLLDWLNTYTFPCESQFADKAHADQVADIFIKELLRNGTTTALVFGSVHPQSVNSFFEAAEQLDLRMIAGKVMMDRNAPDYLTDTAESSYVESKALIERWHGKGRLHYAVTPRFAPTSTPEQLTLAGQLLSEFPDVYMQTHISENLKEIEWVKELFPERKGYLDVYDHYQLLGERSVFAHGVHLCDDECARLAETGSAIAFCPTSNFFLGSGLFNLPMAEKHKLNVGIGTDVGGGTSFSILQTLNEAYKVMQLQGARLSPFKSLYLATLGGARALRLEDKIGTLLPGTDADFLVLDYNATPLLGYRLKQANNIAETLFVLMTLGDDRTVLQTYAAGNLVHQR
;
A
#
# COMPACT_ATOMS: atom_id res chain seq x y z
N MET A 1 -2.49 19.94 -29.40
CA MET A 1 -1.59 18.97 -28.74
C MET A 1 -1.80 17.64 -29.45
N PRO A 2 -0.75 16.87 -29.78
CA PRO A 2 -0.96 15.59 -30.46
C PRO A 2 -1.81 14.70 -29.55
N LEU A 3 -2.73 13.94 -30.14
CA LEU A 3 -3.67 13.07 -29.44
C LEU A 3 -2.90 12.12 -28.52
N THR A 4 -3.01 12.30 -27.21
CA THR A 4 -2.45 11.45 -26.14
C THR A 4 -3.27 10.19 -25.91
N ARG A 5 -4.26 9.94 -26.78
CA ARG A 5 -5.20 8.83 -26.66
C ARG A 5 -4.54 7.53 -27.12
N LYS A 6 -4.49 6.55 -26.23
CA LYS A 6 -3.90 5.23 -26.48
C LYS A 6 -4.91 4.14 -26.15
N ALA A 7 -4.81 3.00 -26.81
CA ALA A 7 -5.63 1.84 -26.50
C ALA A 7 -4.76 0.62 -26.19
N TYR A 8 -5.17 -0.14 -25.19
CA TYR A 8 -4.50 -1.36 -24.73
C TYR A 8 -5.48 -2.52 -24.82
N ARG A 9 -5.10 -3.58 -25.54
CA ARG A 9 -5.92 -4.78 -25.72
C ARG A 9 -5.26 -5.97 -25.03
N ALA A 10 -6.00 -6.68 -24.20
CA ALA A 10 -5.56 -7.89 -23.50
C ALA A 10 -6.77 -8.58 -22.86
N ALA A 11 -6.55 -9.67 -22.13
CA ALA A 11 -7.50 -10.01 -21.06
C ALA A 11 -7.45 -8.90 -20.00
N ILE A 12 -8.60 -8.46 -19.48
CA ILE A 12 -8.69 -7.37 -18.50
C ILE A 12 -9.56 -7.80 -17.33
N LEU A 13 -9.08 -7.60 -16.10
CA LEU A 13 -9.81 -7.90 -14.87
C LEU A 13 -9.64 -6.77 -13.85
N HIS A 14 -10.73 -6.30 -13.26
CA HIS A 14 -10.69 -5.37 -12.14
C HIS A 14 -11.85 -5.59 -11.17
N SER A 15 -11.67 -5.11 -9.93
CA SER A 15 -12.73 -5.09 -8.92
C SER A 15 -13.64 -3.88 -9.10
N ILE A 16 -14.94 -4.06 -8.82
CA ILE A 16 -15.96 -2.99 -8.77
C ILE A 16 -16.61 -2.87 -7.39
N ALA A 17 -16.47 -3.88 -6.53
CA ALA A 17 -16.98 -3.89 -5.16
C ALA A 17 -16.24 -4.92 -4.29
N ASP A 18 -16.49 -4.90 -2.98
CA ASP A 18 -15.95 -5.91 -2.06
C ASP A 18 -16.75 -7.22 -2.19
N PRO A 19 -16.12 -8.36 -2.54
CA PRO A 19 -16.81 -9.65 -2.64
C PRO A 19 -17.43 -10.12 -1.32
N ALA A 20 -16.95 -9.65 -0.16
CA ALA A 20 -17.56 -9.96 1.13
C ALA A 20 -18.92 -9.25 1.33
N GLU A 21 -19.16 -8.15 0.62
CA GLU A 21 -20.40 -7.37 0.71
C GLU A 21 -21.42 -7.75 -0.35
N VAL A 22 -20.96 -7.95 -1.60
CA VAL A 22 -21.86 -8.13 -2.76
C VAL A 22 -21.85 -9.55 -3.35
N GLY A 23 -20.99 -10.44 -2.84
CA GLY A 23 -20.72 -11.74 -3.46
C GLY A 23 -19.73 -11.66 -4.61
N ILE A 24 -19.24 -12.81 -5.07
CA ILE A 24 -18.13 -12.87 -6.04
C ILE A 24 -18.56 -12.30 -7.40
N GLU A 25 -19.70 -12.73 -7.92
CA GLU A 25 -20.17 -12.42 -9.27
C GLU A 25 -20.44 -10.92 -9.49
N ALA A 26 -20.78 -10.19 -8.43
CA ALA A 26 -21.04 -8.74 -8.49
C ALA A 26 -19.81 -7.89 -8.08
N SER A 27 -18.67 -8.53 -7.80
CA SER A 27 -17.47 -7.85 -7.27
C SER A 27 -16.43 -7.47 -8.31
N TYR A 28 -16.52 -8.00 -9.54
CA TYR A 28 -15.52 -7.79 -10.59
C TYR A 28 -16.14 -7.73 -11.99
N GLU A 29 -15.39 -7.16 -12.94
CA GLU A 29 -15.64 -7.29 -14.37
C GLU A 29 -14.43 -7.97 -15.03
N TYR A 30 -14.71 -8.91 -15.93
CA TYR A 30 -13.69 -9.65 -16.68
C TYR A 30 -14.00 -9.62 -18.17
N PHE A 31 -13.02 -9.17 -18.96
CA PHE A 31 -13.06 -9.16 -20.41
C PHE A 31 -11.94 -10.06 -20.92
N GLU A 32 -12.27 -11.25 -21.43
CA GLU A 32 -11.26 -12.18 -22.00
C GLU A 32 -10.51 -11.56 -23.18
N ASP A 33 -11.22 -10.76 -23.98
CA ASP A 33 -10.67 -9.89 -25.02
C ASP A 33 -11.20 -8.47 -24.78
N GLY A 34 -10.53 -7.75 -23.88
CA GLY A 34 -10.88 -6.41 -23.44
C GLY A 34 -10.07 -5.32 -24.14
N LEU A 35 -10.61 -4.10 -24.11
CA LEU A 35 -9.95 -2.89 -24.59
C LEU A 35 -10.05 -1.79 -23.55
N LEU A 36 -8.91 -1.27 -23.13
CA LEU A 36 -8.76 -0.12 -22.24
C LEU A 36 -8.30 1.09 -23.05
N VAL A 37 -9.07 2.17 -23.03
CA VAL A 37 -8.76 3.39 -23.78
C VAL A 37 -8.39 4.49 -22.80
N VAL A 38 -7.15 4.96 -22.89
CA VAL A 38 -6.60 6.01 -22.03
C VAL A 38 -6.55 7.32 -22.80
N ASP A 39 -6.97 8.41 -22.18
CA ASP A 39 -6.91 9.76 -22.71
C ASP A 39 -6.41 10.72 -21.62
N ASN A 40 -5.36 11.49 -21.90
CA ASN A 40 -4.74 12.43 -20.96
C ASN A 40 -4.47 11.85 -19.56
N GLY A 41 -3.97 10.61 -19.51
CA GLY A 41 -3.62 9.92 -18.28
C GLY A 41 -4.80 9.39 -17.46
N GLN A 42 -6.03 9.48 -17.99
CA GLN A 42 -7.24 8.94 -17.39
C GLN A 42 -7.86 7.86 -18.28
N ILE A 43 -8.63 6.98 -17.69
CA ILE A 43 -9.39 5.97 -18.42
C ILE A 43 -10.61 6.63 -19.03
N SER A 44 -10.75 6.54 -20.35
CA SER A 44 -11.88 7.10 -21.10
C SER A 44 -12.91 6.05 -21.52
N ALA A 45 -12.50 4.78 -21.67
CA ALA A 45 -13.39 3.67 -21.95
C ALA A 45 -12.77 2.34 -21.52
N LEU A 46 -13.61 1.39 -21.10
CA LEU A 46 -13.28 0.00 -20.82
C LEU A 46 -14.44 -0.88 -21.33
N GLY A 47 -14.12 -2.04 -21.90
CA GLY A 47 -15.14 -2.99 -22.35
C GLY A 47 -14.58 -4.08 -23.25
N HIS A 48 -15.47 -4.87 -23.86
CA HIS A 48 -15.08 -5.85 -24.88
C HIS A 48 -14.46 -5.17 -26.10
N ALA A 49 -13.38 -5.74 -26.62
CA ALA A 49 -12.70 -5.21 -27.80
C ALA A 49 -13.62 -5.19 -29.03
N SER A 50 -14.53 -6.17 -29.18
CA SER A 50 -15.53 -6.23 -30.26
C SER A 50 -16.42 -4.99 -30.32
N ASP A 51 -16.71 -4.40 -29.16
CA ASP A 51 -17.67 -3.31 -29.02
C ASP A 51 -16.98 -1.96 -29.13
N LEU A 52 -15.76 -1.85 -28.59
CA LEU A 52 -15.02 -0.59 -28.56
C LEU A 52 -14.17 -0.34 -29.81
N LEU A 53 -13.55 -1.35 -30.42
CA LEU A 53 -12.69 -1.16 -31.60
C LEU A 53 -13.38 -0.40 -32.75
N PRO A 54 -14.66 -0.66 -33.10
CA PRO A 54 -15.35 0.09 -34.15
C PRO A 54 -15.61 1.57 -33.82
N THR A 55 -15.51 1.95 -32.54
CA THR A 55 -15.75 3.32 -32.08
C THR A 55 -14.50 4.20 -32.09
N LEU A 56 -13.32 3.58 -32.26
CA LEU A 56 -12.05 4.27 -32.19
C LEU A 56 -11.64 4.87 -33.55
N PRO A 57 -10.88 5.97 -33.55
CA PRO A 57 -10.25 6.50 -34.77
C PRO A 57 -9.37 5.43 -35.44
N ALA A 58 -9.35 5.40 -36.77
CA ALA A 58 -8.61 4.41 -37.55
C ALA A 58 -7.09 4.49 -37.35
N ASP A 59 -6.58 5.63 -36.89
CA ASP A 59 -5.17 5.92 -36.65
C ASP A 59 -4.74 5.78 -35.17
N ILE A 60 -5.65 5.32 -34.29
CA ILE A 60 -5.29 5.13 -32.88
C ILE A 60 -4.23 4.03 -32.72
N GLU A 61 -3.22 4.29 -31.90
CA GLU A 61 -2.25 3.27 -31.52
C GLU A 61 -2.90 2.26 -30.56
N ILE A 62 -2.90 0.99 -30.96
CA ILE A 62 -3.38 -0.12 -30.15
C ILE A 62 -2.18 -0.99 -29.78
N THR A 63 -1.82 -1.00 -28.50
CA THR A 63 -0.86 -1.98 -27.98
C THR A 63 -1.62 -3.23 -27.57
N HIS A 64 -1.29 -4.37 -28.17
CA HIS A 64 -1.95 -5.64 -27.91
C HIS A 64 -1.01 -6.59 -27.14
N TYR A 65 -1.39 -6.96 -25.92
CA TYR A 65 -0.70 -7.95 -25.11
C TYR A 65 -1.42 -9.29 -25.23
N GLN A 66 -0.81 -10.20 -25.99
CA GLN A 66 -1.23 -11.60 -26.03
C GLN A 66 -0.68 -12.33 -24.80
N ASP A 67 -1.40 -13.33 -24.31
CA ASP A 67 -1.00 -14.12 -23.15
C ASP A 67 -0.65 -13.28 -21.90
N ALA A 68 -1.45 -12.24 -21.66
CA ALA A 68 -1.28 -11.34 -20.53
C ALA A 68 -2.63 -10.93 -19.91
N LEU A 69 -2.57 -10.47 -18.66
CA LEU A 69 -3.70 -9.88 -17.94
C LEU A 69 -3.40 -8.41 -17.59
N ILE A 70 -4.29 -7.50 -17.95
CA ILE A 70 -4.29 -6.14 -17.43
C ILE A 70 -5.14 -6.08 -16.16
N THR A 71 -4.58 -5.50 -15.10
CA THR A 71 -5.28 -5.18 -13.85
C THR A 71 -5.02 -3.73 -13.45
N PRO A 72 -5.80 -3.11 -12.54
CA PRO A 72 -5.37 -1.88 -11.89
C PRO A 72 -3.98 -2.06 -11.28
N GLY A 73 -3.24 -0.95 -11.17
CA GLY A 73 -1.96 -0.94 -10.49
C GLY A 73 -2.13 -1.35 -9.03
N PHE A 74 -1.17 -2.09 -8.49
CA PHE A 74 -1.26 -2.51 -7.10
C PHE A 74 -1.06 -1.32 -6.16
N ILE A 75 -1.70 -1.42 -4.98
CA ILE A 75 -1.66 -0.42 -3.92
C ILE A 75 -1.07 -1.05 -2.67
N ASP A 76 0.06 -0.51 -2.22
CA ASP A 76 0.73 -0.93 -1.00
C ASP A 76 0.40 0.03 0.14
N THR A 77 -0.43 -0.41 1.08
CA THR A 77 -0.93 0.46 2.17
C THR A 77 0.02 0.60 3.34
N HIS A 78 1.18 -0.09 3.34
CA HIS A 78 2.20 0.12 4.36
C HIS A 78 3.57 -0.43 3.92
N ILE A 79 4.56 0.46 3.83
CA ILE A 79 5.94 0.11 3.47
C ILE A 79 6.94 1.14 4.02
N HIS A 80 8.15 0.70 4.38
CA HIS A 80 9.22 1.58 4.89
C HIS A 80 10.29 1.85 3.84
N LEU A 81 10.38 3.11 3.37
CA LEU A 81 11.48 3.55 2.51
C LEU A 81 12.86 3.31 3.15
N PRO A 82 13.11 3.71 4.41
CA PRO A 82 14.46 3.67 4.95
C PRO A 82 14.94 2.28 5.36
N GLN A 83 14.12 1.25 5.15
CA GLN A 83 14.44 -0.14 5.46
C GLN A 83 14.79 -0.96 4.21
N THR A 84 14.81 -0.34 3.02
CA THR A 84 15.17 -1.00 1.75
C THR A 84 16.51 -1.74 1.82
N GLY A 85 17.52 -1.15 2.48
CA GLY A 85 18.86 -1.73 2.57
C GLY A 85 19.02 -2.87 3.57
N MET A 86 18.03 -3.10 4.43
CA MET A 86 18.07 -4.09 5.51
C MET A 86 17.09 -5.26 5.32
N VAL A 87 16.42 -5.32 4.18
CA VAL A 87 15.53 -6.44 3.83
C VAL A 87 16.26 -7.77 3.99
N GLY A 88 15.65 -8.70 4.72
CA GLY A 88 16.24 -10.01 5.01
C GLY A 88 17.26 -10.02 6.15
N ALA A 89 17.30 -8.96 6.98
CA ALA A 89 18.04 -8.98 8.23
C ALA A 89 17.49 -10.07 9.18
N TYR A 90 18.37 -10.95 9.63
CA TYR A 90 18.04 -12.03 10.56
C TYR A 90 17.73 -11.44 11.95
N GLY A 91 16.46 -11.36 12.32
CA GLY A 91 16.03 -10.82 13.61
C GLY A 91 15.40 -11.87 14.51
N GLU A 92 15.41 -11.61 15.83
CA GLU A 92 14.59 -12.36 16.80
C GLU A 92 13.12 -11.92 16.71
N GLN A 93 12.61 -11.08 17.62
CA GLN A 93 11.27 -10.49 17.55
C GLN A 93 11.35 -8.96 17.35
N LEU A 94 10.22 -8.31 17.06
CA LEU A 94 10.11 -6.89 16.67
C LEU A 94 11.08 -5.92 17.39
N LEU A 95 11.08 -5.88 18.73
CA LEU A 95 11.86 -4.90 19.50
C LEU A 95 13.38 -5.08 19.36
N ASP A 96 13.87 -6.32 19.34
CA ASP A 96 15.30 -6.61 19.17
C ASP A 96 15.74 -6.31 17.73
N TRP A 97 14.86 -6.59 16.77
CA TRP A 97 15.08 -6.31 15.35
C TRP A 97 15.17 -4.80 15.07
N LEU A 98 14.32 -3.99 15.70
CA LEU A 98 14.39 -2.52 15.62
C LEU A 98 15.75 -1.96 16.06
N ASN A 99 16.21 -2.36 17.25
CA ASN A 99 17.46 -1.87 17.82
C ASN A 99 18.71 -2.34 17.06
N THR A 100 18.67 -3.57 16.53
CA THR A 100 19.85 -4.19 15.92
C THR A 100 20.05 -3.77 14.46
N TYR A 101 18.96 -3.62 13.69
CA TYR A 101 19.05 -3.43 12.25
C TYR A 101 18.34 -2.16 11.77
N THR A 102 17.12 -1.90 12.26
CA THR A 102 16.29 -0.79 11.77
C THR A 102 16.91 0.55 12.06
N PHE A 103 17.16 0.89 13.33
CA PHE A 103 17.66 2.21 13.68
C PHE A 103 19.03 2.55 13.05
N PRO A 104 20.01 1.62 13.00
CA PRO A 104 21.25 1.85 12.27
C PRO A 104 21.04 2.11 10.76
N CYS A 105 20.12 1.39 10.11
CA CYS A 105 19.85 1.60 8.69
C CYS A 105 19.20 2.96 8.45
N GLU A 106 18.18 3.31 9.23
CA GLU A 106 17.45 4.58 9.07
C GLU A 106 18.31 5.81 9.38
N SER A 107 19.33 5.68 10.25
CA SER A 107 20.26 6.77 10.57
C SER A 107 21.01 7.33 9.36
N GLN A 108 21.21 6.50 8.33
CA GLN A 108 21.94 6.89 7.11
C GLN A 108 21.19 7.94 6.27
N PHE A 109 19.87 8.07 6.49
CA PHE A 109 19.06 9.10 5.86
C PHE A 109 19.33 10.50 6.40
N ALA A 110 20.21 10.67 7.40
CA ALA A 110 20.82 11.96 7.73
C ALA A 110 21.57 12.57 6.52
N ASP A 111 22.04 11.74 5.59
CA ASP A 111 22.67 12.18 4.33
C ASP A 111 21.66 12.22 3.18
N LYS A 112 21.48 13.40 2.57
CA LYS A 112 20.60 13.60 1.40
C LYS A 112 21.03 12.76 0.20
N ALA A 113 22.32 12.55 -0.03
CA ALA A 113 22.79 11.75 -1.16
C ALA A 113 22.40 10.27 -1.00
N HIS A 114 22.47 9.75 0.23
CA HIS A 114 21.95 8.42 0.55
C HIS A 114 20.44 8.36 0.36
N ALA A 115 19.69 9.35 0.85
CA ALA A 115 18.24 9.42 0.68
C ALA A 115 17.81 9.43 -0.79
N ASP A 116 18.52 10.17 -1.65
CA ASP A 116 18.29 10.22 -3.09
C ASP A 116 18.55 8.87 -3.77
N GLN A 117 19.66 8.22 -3.41
CA GLN A 117 20.00 6.90 -3.94
C GLN A 117 18.94 5.86 -3.55
N VAL A 118 18.52 5.82 -2.29
CA VAL A 118 17.54 4.83 -1.83
C VAL A 118 16.14 5.12 -2.39
N ALA A 119 15.73 6.39 -2.51
CA ALA A 119 14.47 6.76 -3.13
C ALA A 119 14.38 6.26 -4.60
N ASP A 120 15.45 6.41 -5.38
CA ASP A 120 15.52 5.89 -6.75
C ASP A 120 15.38 4.36 -6.81
N ILE A 121 16.11 3.63 -5.96
CA ILE A 121 16.01 2.16 -5.88
C ILE A 121 14.60 1.74 -5.45
N PHE A 122 14.05 2.38 -4.42
CA PHE A 122 12.75 2.06 -3.86
C PHE A 122 11.61 2.24 -4.87
N ILE A 123 11.58 3.38 -5.57
CA ILE A 123 10.56 3.62 -6.62
C ILE A 123 10.70 2.61 -7.75
N LYS A 124 11.93 2.28 -8.18
CA LYS A 124 12.14 1.25 -9.21
C LYS A 124 11.65 -0.11 -8.77
N GLU A 125 11.87 -0.50 -7.52
CA GLU A 125 11.39 -1.78 -6.98
C GLU A 125 9.86 -1.81 -6.83
N LEU A 126 9.22 -0.71 -6.39
CA LEU A 126 7.75 -0.61 -6.41
C LEU A 126 7.19 -0.85 -7.81
N LEU A 127 7.68 -0.10 -8.79
CA LEU A 127 7.18 -0.17 -10.17
C LEU A 127 7.48 -1.51 -10.83
N ARG A 128 8.65 -2.10 -10.56
CA ARG A 128 9.02 -3.45 -10.99
C ARG A 128 8.10 -4.52 -10.40
N ASN A 129 7.55 -4.30 -9.21
CA ASN A 129 6.60 -5.19 -8.55
C ASN A 129 5.13 -4.81 -8.83
N GLY A 130 4.87 -3.86 -9.73
CA GLY A 130 3.53 -3.45 -10.14
C GLY A 130 2.82 -2.53 -9.15
N THR A 131 3.50 -2.08 -8.10
CA THR A 131 2.95 -1.11 -7.15
C THR A 131 3.03 0.29 -7.74
N THR A 132 1.87 0.89 -7.99
CA THR A 132 1.73 2.24 -8.59
C THR A 132 1.41 3.31 -7.56
N THR A 133 0.88 2.90 -6.41
CA THR A 133 0.57 3.77 -5.27
C THR A 133 1.02 3.08 -3.99
N ALA A 134 1.64 3.85 -3.09
CA ALA A 134 2.04 3.35 -1.78
C ALA A 134 1.82 4.39 -0.68
N LEU A 135 1.55 3.91 0.54
CA LEU A 135 1.62 4.67 1.78
C LEU A 135 2.94 4.34 2.49
N VAL A 136 3.84 5.32 2.49
CA VAL A 136 5.26 5.11 2.75
C VAL A 136 5.69 5.79 4.05
N PHE A 137 6.35 5.02 4.91
CA PHE A 137 7.11 5.53 6.04
C PHE A 137 8.44 6.09 5.55
N GLY A 138 8.67 7.38 5.82
CA GLY A 138 10.01 7.98 5.71
C GLY A 138 10.90 7.60 6.90
N SER A 139 12.02 8.30 7.04
CA SER A 139 12.82 8.31 8.27
C SER A 139 12.40 9.49 9.17
N VAL A 140 13.04 9.62 10.35
CA VAL A 140 12.90 10.82 11.17
C VAL A 140 13.42 12.08 10.45
N HIS A 141 14.31 11.92 9.48
CA HIS A 141 14.95 13.03 8.79
C HIS A 141 14.09 13.53 7.61
N PRO A 142 13.82 14.85 7.51
CA PRO A 142 12.95 15.38 6.46
C PRO A 142 13.50 15.18 5.04
N GLN A 143 14.82 15.03 4.86
CA GLN A 143 15.38 14.72 3.53
C GLN A 143 14.87 13.41 2.94
N SER A 144 14.59 12.36 3.74
CA SER A 144 14.08 11.10 3.17
C SER A 144 12.76 11.29 2.43
N VAL A 145 11.90 12.14 3.00
CA VAL A 145 10.58 12.47 2.43
C VAL A 145 10.72 13.38 1.22
N ASN A 146 11.61 14.37 1.27
CA ASN A 146 11.90 15.21 0.10
C ASN A 146 12.43 14.37 -1.08
N SER A 147 13.43 13.51 -0.85
CA SER A 147 13.99 12.63 -1.88
C SER A 147 12.94 11.71 -2.51
N PHE A 148 12.08 11.13 -1.67
CA PHE A 148 10.99 10.28 -2.14
C PHE A 148 9.99 11.04 -3.01
N PHE A 149 9.49 12.19 -2.54
CA PHE A 149 8.54 12.98 -3.32
C PHE A 149 9.16 13.58 -4.58
N GLU A 150 10.43 14.01 -4.55
CA GLU A 150 11.18 14.46 -5.73
C GLU A 150 11.26 13.35 -6.80
N ALA A 151 11.49 12.09 -6.40
CA ALA A 151 11.52 10.95 -7.31
C ALA A 151 10.13 10.56 -7.83
N ALA A 152 9.11 10.55 -6.95
CA ALA A 152 7.74 10.21 -7.31
C ALA A 152 7.10 11.24 -8.26
N GLU A 153 7.36 12.53 -8.04
CA GLU A 153 6.87 13.63 -8.90
C GLU A 153 7.39 13.51 -10.34
N GLN A 154 8.66 13.11 -10.52
CA GLN A 154 9.26 12.99 -11.86
C GLN A 154 8.55 11.98 -12.76
N LEU A 155 7.88 11.00 -12.15
CA LEU A 155 7.16 9.92 -12.83
C LEU A 155 5.64 10.10 -12.76
N ASP A 156 5.17 11.25 -12.24
CA ASP A 156 3.76 11.55 -11.99
C ASP A 156 3.02 10.43 -11.22
N LEU A 157 3.68 9.89 -10.19
CA LEU A 157 3.12 8.83 -9.36
C LEU A 157 2.17 9.39 -8.31
N ARG A 158 1.15 8.60 -7.96
CA ARG A 158 0.27 8.88 -6.83
C ARG A 158 0.85 8.23 -5.58
N MET A 159 1.49 9.01 -4.72
CA MET A 159 2.18 8.48 -3.54
C MET A 159 1.81 9.25 -2.28
N ILE A 160 1.75 8.54 -1.16
CA ILE A 160 1.53 9.10 0.17
C ILE A 160 2.76 8.84 1.01
N ALA A 161 3.36 9.86 1.61
CA ALA A 161 4.49 9.68 2.51
C ALA A 161 4.50 10.70 3.65
N GLY A 162 5.22 10.37 4.72
CA GLY A 162 5.34 11.22 5.88
C GLY A 162 6.69 11.08 6.55
N LYS A 163 7.15 12.16 7.18
CA LYS A 163 8.31 12.12 8.07
C LYS A 163 7.90 11.40 9.34
N VAL A 164 8.72 10.43 9.75
CA VAL A 164 8.49 9.74 11.03
C VAL A 164 8.69 10.72 12.19
N MET A 165 7.74 10.77 13.12
CA MET A 165 7.83 11.49 14.39
C MET A 165 8.20 10.47 15.48
N MET A 166 9.30 10.74 16.20
CA MET A 166 9.85 9.81 17.18
C MET A 166 10.79 10.53 18.15
N ASP A 167 10.35 10.86 19.37
CA ASP A 167 11.12 11.68 20.32
C ASP A 167 11.56 10.95 21.61
N ARG A 168 11.31 9.64 21.72
CA ARG A 168 11.78 8.83 22.86
C ARG A 168 12.02 7.38 22.48
N ASN A 169 12.65 6.62 23.39
CA ASN A 169 12.77 5.16 23.31
C ASN A 169 13.40 4.63 22.00
N ALA A 170 14.26 5.45 21.39
CA ALA A 170 15.10 5.14 20.25
C ALA A 170 16.46 5.82 20.46
N PRO A 171 17.52 5.45 19.71
CA PRO A 171 18.82 6.09 19.84
C PRO A 171 18.78 7.60 19.56
N ASP A 172 19.58 8.39 20.30
CA ASP A 172 19.61 9.86 20.21
C ASP A 172 19.80 10.41 18.78
N TYR A 173 20.51 9.68 17.93
CA TYR A 173 20.75 10.06 16.53
C TYR A 173 19.54 9.87 15.61
N LEU A 174 18.47 9.25 16.10
CA LEU A 174 17.25 8.95 15.36
C LEU A 174 16.00 9.49 16.06
N THR A 175 16.17 10.24 17.15
CA THR A 175 15.08 10.93 17.83
C THR A 175 15.01 12.39 17.42
N ASP A 176 13.79 12.89 17.21
CA ASP A 176 13.50 14.31 17.12
C ASP A 176 12.94 14.83 18.47
N THR A 177 12.30 16.00 18.45
CA THR A 177 11.55 16.54 19.58
C THR A 177 10.11 16.78 19.16
N ALA A 178 9.18 16.89 20.11
CA ALA A 178 7.82 17.31 19.82
C ALA A 178 7.78 18.58 18.93
N GLU A 179 8.53 19.63 19.28
CA GLU A 179 8.59 20.89 18.52
C GLU A 179 9.17 20.71 17.11
N SER A 180 10.36 20.10 16.99
CA SER A 180 10.98 19.92 15.67
C SER A 180 10.16 18.98 14.77
N SER A 181 9.56 17.93 15.33
CA SER A 181 8.66 17.02 14.61
C SER A 181 7.46 17.74 14.00
N TYR A 182 6.86 18.69 14.73
CA TYR A 182 5.76 19.53 14.25
C TYR A 182 6.23 20.49 13.15
N VAL A 183 7.30 21.25 13.41
CA VAL A 183 7.82 22.27 12.47
C VAL A 183 8.23 21.65 11.14
N GLU A 184 8.96 20.54 11.19
CA GLU A 184 9.44 19.85 9.99
C GLU A 184 8.31 19.17 9.23
N SER A 185 7.36 18.52 9.93
CA SER A 185 6.19 17.93 9.28
C SER A 185 5.32 18.97 8.61
N LYS A 186 5.08 20.10 9.27
CA LYS A 186 4.33 21.23 8.70
C LYS A 186 4.98 21.77 7.44
N ALA A 187 6.30 21.97 7.44
CA ALA A 187 7.03 22.42 6.27
C ALA A 187 6.95 21.42 5.10
N LEU A 188 6.94 20.11 5.38
CA LEU A 188 6.75 19.07 4.36
C LEU A 188 5.31 19.02 3.83
N ILE A 189 4.30 19.19 4.69
CA ILE A 189 2.89 19.31 4.28
C ILE A 189 2.74 20.46 3.29
N GLU A 190 3.20 21.66 3.67
CA GLU A 190 3.10 22.88 2.86
C GLU A 190 3.82 22.75 1.51
N ARG A 191 4.90 21.94 1.46
CA ARG A 191 5.69 21.74 0.24
C ARG A 191 5.10 20.68 -0.70
N TRP A 192 4.55 19.59 -0.16
CA TRP A 192 4.29 18.37 -0.93
C TRP A 192 2.84 17.93 -0.98
N HIS A 193 2.03 18.21 0.04
CA HIS A 193 0.65 17.77 0.06
C HIS A 193 -0.15 18.45 -1.07
N GLY A 194 -0.81 17.65 -1.91
CA GLY A 194 -1.59 18.16 -3.04
C GLY A 194 -0.75 18.63 -4.23
N LYS A 195 0.58 18.43 -4.20
CA LYS A 195 1.46 18.73 -5.33
C LYS A 195 1.34 17.60 -6.37
N GLY A 196 0.67 17.90 -7.49
CA GLY A 196 0.36 16.89 -8.50
C GLY A 196 -0.49 15.79 -7.90
N ARG A 197 0.01 14.55 -7.89
CA ARG A 197 -0.68 13.37 -7.36
C ARG A 197 -0.17 12.94 -5.97
N LEU A 198 0.70 13.75 -5.35
CA LEU A 198 1.35 13.46 -4.07
C LEU A 198 0.52 13.90 -2.86
N HIS A 199 0.61 13.13 -1.79
CA HIS A 199 -0.09 13.37 -0.52
C HIS A 199 0.85 13.21 0.67
N TYR A 200 0.63 13.99 1.72
CA TYR A 200 1.39 13.88 2.95
C TYR A 200 0.62 13.07 4.01
N ALA A 201 1.35 12.34 4.85
CA ALA A 201 0.83 11.68 6.04
C ALA A 201 1.55 12.17 7.30
N VAL A 202 0.80 12.51 8.35
CA VAL A 202 1.34 12.69 9.70
C VAL A 202 1.69 11.30 10.25
N THR A 203 2.97 11.07 10.54
CA THR A 203 3.50 9.73 10.79
C THR A 203 4.20 9.61 12.16
N PRO A 204 3.48 9.59 13.29
CA PRO A 204 4.07 9.04 14.51
C PRO A 204 4.47 7.59 14.24
N ARG A 205 5.69 7.19 14.62
CA ARG A 205 6.12 5.80 14.33
C ARG A 205 5.13 4.82 14.95
N PHE A 206 4.96 4.96 16.26
CA PHE A 206 4.06 4.20 17.12
C PHE A 206 4.10 4.81 18.53
N ALA A 207 3.09 4.52 19.35
CA ALA A 207 2.96 5.12 20.68
C ALA A 207 4.20 4.96 21.60
N PRO A 208 4.95 3.82 21.59
CA PRO A 208 6.12 3.68 22.44
C PRO A 208 7.20 4.74 22.24
N THR A 209 7.39 5.25 21.02
CA THR A 209 8.47 6.20 20.73
C THR A 209 8.02 7.63 20.54
N SER A 210 6.75 7.93 20.85
CA SER A 210 6.22 9.29 20.88
C SER A 210 5.74 9.65 22.29
N THR A 211 6.21 10.78 22.81
CA THR A 211 5.70 11.39 24.04
C THR A 211 4.24 11.86 23.88
N PRO A 212 3.49 12.05 24.99
CA PRO A 212 2.21 12.75 24.98
C PRO A 212 2.24 14.08 24.23
N GLU A 213 3.31 14.86 24.38
CA GLU A 213 3.51 16.15 23.73
C GLU A 213 3.62 16.00 22.21
N GLN A 214 4.41 15.02 21.74
CA GLN A 214 4.54 14.74 20.31
C GLN A 214 3.23 14.20 19.69
N LEU A 215 2.50 13.32 20.38
CA LEU A 215 1.20 12.83 19.92
C LEU A 215 0.14 13.94 19.88
N THR A 216 0.17 14.86 20.85
CA THR A 216 -0.69 16.06 20.84
C THR A 216 -0.42 16.93 19.61
N LEU A 217 0.85 17.15 19.28
CA LEU A 217 1.22 17.93 18.09
C LEU A 217 0.90 17.20 16.77
N ALA A 218 0.96 15.87 16.74
CA ALA A 218 0.48 15.09 15.60
C ALA A 218 -1.02 15.30 15.39
N GLY A 219 -1.84 15.25 16.45
CA GLY A 219 -3.26 15.58 16.39
C GLY A 219 -3.52 17.03 15.97
N GLN A 220 -2.67 17.97 16.42
CA GLN A 220 -2.73 19.36 16.00
C GLN A 220 -2.48 19.52 14.50
N LEU A 221 -1.50 18.80 13.91
CA LEU A 221 -1.26 18.82 12.46
C LEU A 221 -2.50 18.34 11.68
N LEU A 222 -3.16 17.27 12.12
CA LEU A 222 -4.40 16.80 11.49
C LEU A 222 -5.53 17.82 11.61
N SER A 223 -5.64 18.53 12.73
CA SER A 223 -6.63 19.59 12.88
C SER A 223 -6.33 20.83 12.02
N GLU A 224 -5.06 21.18 11.81
CA GLU A 224 -4.66 22.31 10.97
C GLU A 224 -4.75 21.99 9.47
N PHE A 225 -4.53 20.73 9.10
CA PHE A 225 -4.51 20.23 7.73
C PHE A 225 -5.45 19.02 7.59
N PRO A 226 -6.78 19.22 7.61
CA PRO A 226 -7.76 18.13 7.70
C PRO A 226 -7.74 17.16 6.50
N ASP A 227 -7.09 17.55 5.41
CA ASP A 227 -7.00 16.73 4.21
C ASP A 227 -5.77 15.80 4.16
N VAL A 228 -4.82 15.92 5.09
CA VAL A 228 -3.65 15.03 5.13
C VAL A 228 -4.01 13.65 5.69
N TYR A 229 -3.16 12.67 5.44
CA TYR A 229 -3.28 11.33 5.99
C TYR A 229 -2.69 11.26 7.40
N MET A 230 -3.04 10.20 8.13
CA MET A 230 -2.33 9.76 9.33
C MET A 230 -1.90 8.31 9.11
N GLN A 231 -0.65 7.98 9.46
CA GLN A 231 -0.19 6.59 9.45
C GLN A 231 0.64 6.25 10.69
N THR A 232 0.42 5.08 11.27
CA THR A 232 1.16 4.58 12.46
C THR A 232 1.07 3.05 12.54
N HIS A 233 1.77 2.41 13.47
CA HIS A 233 1.62 0.99 13.78
C HIS A 233 0.62 0.78 14.92
N ILE A 234 -0.05 -0.38 14.93
CA ILE A 234 -0.93 -0.77 16.04
C ILE A 234 -0.95 -2.29 16.26
N SER A 235 -0.91 -2.69 17.53
CA SER A 235 -1.21 -4.04 18.01
C SER A 235 -0.55 -5.14 17.18
N GLU A 236 0.73 -4.94 16.82
CA GLU A 236 1.49 -5.90 16.03
C GLU A 236 1.94 -7.06 16.91
N ASN A 237 2.52 -6.76 18.06
CA ASN A 237 3.13 -7.76 18.95
C ASN A 237 2.59 -7.66 20.39
N LEU A 238 2.46 -8.79 21.09
CA LEU A 238 1.98 -8.81 22.48
C LEU A 238 2.88 -8.01 23.44
N LYS A 239 4.21 -8.09 23.29
CA LYS A 239 5.15 -7.31 24.13
C LYS A 239 5.07 -5.82 23.85
N GLU A 240 4.83 -5.44 22.60
CA GLU A 240 4.58 -4.06 22.21
C GLU A 240 3.31 -3.53 22.90
N ILE A 241 2.22 -4.30 22.89
CA ILE A 241 0.97 -3.94 23.56
C ILE A 241 1.16 -3.78 25.08
N GLU A 242 1.92 -4.67 25.71
CA GLU A 242 2.28 -4.55 27.13
C GLU A 242 3.07 -3.26 27.39
N TRP A 243 4.06 -2.96 26.56
CA TRP A 243 4.88 -1.76 26.68
C TRP A 243 4.07 -0.47 26.51
N VAL A 244 3.11 -0.44 25.58
CA VAL A 244 2.18 0.70 25.44
C VAL A 244 1.37 0.91 26.70
N LYS A 245 0.86 -0.16 27.32
CA LYS A 245 0.10 -0.06 28.59
C LYS A 245 0.96 0.47 29.73
N GLU A 246 2.25 0.13 29.78
CA GLU A 246 3.18 0.66 30.77
C GLU A 246 3.46 2.15 30.56
N LEU A 247 3.59 2.60 29.30
CA LEU A 247 3.91 3.98 28.95
C LEU A 247 2.70 4.93 29.01
N PHE A 248 1.49 4.41 28.87
CA PHE A 248 0.22 5.16 28.91
C PHE A 248 -0.80 4.49 29.86
N PRO A 249 -0.50 4.38 31.17
CA PRO A 249 -1.32 3.65 32.14
C PRO A 249 -2.71 4.28 32.35
N GLU A 250 -2.90 5.54 31.94
CA GLU A 250 -4.16 6.25 31.98
C GLU A 250 -5.09 5.95 30.80
N ARG A 251 -4.64 5.19 29.80
CA ARG A 251 -5.41 4.75 28.63
C ARG A 251 -5.91 3.31 28.80
N LYS A 252 -7.03 2.98 28.15
CA LYS A 252 -7.67 1.66 28.23
C LYS A 252 -6.93 0.58 27.44
N GLY A 253 -6.21 0.97 26.40
CA GLY A 253 -5.57 0.06 25.46
C GLY A 253 -4.81 0.83 24.38
N TYR A 254 -4.26 0.12 23.41
CA TYR A 254 -3.39 0.71 22.40
C TYR A 254 -4.15 1.70 21.51
N LEU A 255 -5.31 1.29 20.96
CA LEU A 255 -6.11 2.20 20.12
C LEU A 255 -6.57 3.45 20.89
N ASP A 256 -6.90 3.32 22.18
CA ASP A 256 -7.35 4.43 23.03
C ASP A 256 -6.28 5.51 23.22
N VAL A 257 -4.99 5.17 23.09
CA VAL A 257 -3.91 6.18 23.02
C VAL A 257 -4.14 7.08 21.82
N TYR A 258 -4.27 6.51 20.63
CA TYR A 258 -4.42 7.27 19.38
C TYR A 258 -5.77 8.00 19.30
N ASP A 259 -6.84 7.39 19.81
CA ASP A 259 -8.18 8.02 19.86
C ASP A 259 -8.17 9.25 20.79
N HIS A 260 -7.49 9.15 21.94
CA HIS A 260 -7.33 10.28 22.86
C HIS A 260 -6.63 11.49 22.21
N TYR A 261 -5.61 11.24 21.39
CA TYR A 261 -4.86 12.28 20.67
C TYR A 261 -5.46 12.66 19.31
N GLN A 262 -6.71 12.24 19.02
CA GLN A 262 -7.44 12.60 17.80
C GLN A 262 -6.74 12.16 16.51
N LEU A 263 -6.14 10.97 16.53
CA LEU A 263 -5.44 10.40 15.38
C LEU A 263 -6.29 9.43 14.55
N LEU A 264 -7.52 9.12 14.97
CA LEU A 264 -8.46 8.28 14.21
C LEU A 264 -9.29 9.15 13.23
N GLY A 265 -9.58 8.62 12.05
CA GLY A 265 -10.34 9.32 11.02
C GLY A 265 -10.32 8.62 9.66
N GLU A 266 -11.02 9.18 8.68
CA GLU A 266 -11.23 8.53 7.38
C GLU A 266 -9.94 8.30 6.57
N ARG A 267 -8.88 9.07 6.83
CA ARG A 267 -7.53 8.97 6.20
C ARG A 267 -6.46 8.47 7.19
N SER A 268 -6.89 7.82 8.26
CA SER A 268 -6.03 7.22 9.26
C SER A 268 -5.82 5.74 8.97
N VAL A 269 -4.57 5.34 8.74
CA VAL A 269 -4.20 3.95 8.44
C VAL A 269 -3.28 3.41 9.53
N PHE A 270 -3.66 2.27 10.11
CA PHE A 270 -2.87 1.61 11.13
C PHE A 270 -2.30 0.29 10.60
N ALA A 271 -0.99 0.12 10.69
CA ALA A 271 -0.34 -1.10 10.23
C ALA A 271 -0.53 -2.27 11.20
N HIS A 272 -0.60 -3.47 10.64
CA HIS A 272 -0.71 -4.78 11.31
C HIS A 272 -2.08 -5.11 11.90
N GLY A 273 -2.44 -4.54 13.05
CA GLY A 273 -3.68 -4.86 13.75
C GLY A 273 -3.84 -6.33 14.13
N VAL A 274 -2.74 -7.07 14.31
CA VAL A 274 -2.74 -8.53 14.51
C VAL A 274 -3.56 -8.94 15.74
N HIS A 275 -3.46 -8.15 16.80
CA HIS A 275 -4.09 -8.43 18.10
C HIS A 275 -5.23 -7.47 18.45
N LEU A 276 -5.92 -6.91 17.45
CA LEU A 276 -7.11 -6.10 17.71
C LEU A 276 -8.24 -6.94 18.31
N CYS A 277 -9.05 -6.31 19.16
CA CYS A 277 -10.30 -6.90 19.65
C CYS A 277 -11.54 -6.36 18.92
N ASP A 278 -12.72 -6.96 19.17
CA ASP A 278 -13.99 -6.53 18.57
C ASP A 278 -14.27 -5.03 18.79
N ASP A 279 -14.03 -4.50 20.00
CA ASP A 279 -14.30 -3.09 20.33
C ASP A 279 -13.37 -2.14 19.55
N GLU A 280 -12.10 -2.53 19.39
CA GLU A 280 -11.12 -1.75 18.62
C GLU A 280 -11.45 -1.76 17.12
N CYS A 281 -11.83 -2.92 16.57
CA CYS A 281 -12.33 -3.00 15.18
C CYS A 281 -13.59 -2.15 14.97
N ALA A 282 -14.54 -2.20 15.89
CA ALA A 282 -15.75 -1.39 15.82
C ALA A 282 -15.43 0.11 15.87
N ARG A 283 -14.50 0.52 16.72
CA ARG A 283 -14.09 1.93 16.84
C ARG A 283 -13.34 2.44 15.61
N LEU A 284 -12.45 1.63 15.04
CA LEU A 284 -11.79 1.95 13.77
C LEU A 284 -12.81 2.10 12.64
N ALA A 285 -13.80 1.20 12.55
CA ALA A 285 -14.86 1.29 11.56
C ALA A 285 -15.77 2.53 11.76
N GLU A 286 -16.14 2.87 12.99
CA GLU A 286 -16.94 4.05 13.33
C GLU A 286 -16.27 5.35 12.88
N THR A 287 -14.94 5.43 13.06
CA THR A 287 -14.15 6.61 12.66
C THR A 287 -13.75 6.60 11.19
N GLY A 288 -14.07 5.53 10.46
CA GLY A 288 -13.68 5.35 9.06
C GLY A 288 -12.20 5.08 8.85
N SER A 289 -11.45 4.77 9.91
CA SER A 289 -10.04 4.40 9.87
C SER A 289 -9.84 3.05 9.14
N ALA A 290 -8.61 2.78 8.72
CA ALA A 290 -8.26 1.58 7.98
C ALA A 290 -7.10 0.79 8.63
N ILE A 291 -7.02 -0.50 8.29
CA ILE A 291 -5.88 -1.37 8.62
C ILE A 291 -5.08 -1.70 7.36
N ALA A 292 -3.76 -1.64 7.47
CA ALA A 292 -2.85 -2.27 6.53
C ALA A 292 -2.51 -3.69 7.02
N PHE A 293 -2.99 -4.70 6.30
CA PHE A 293 -2.71 -6.10 6.58
C PHE A 293 -1.35 -6.49 5.98
N CYS A 294 -0.37 -6.73 6.85
CA CYS A 294 1.03 -7.01 6.49
C CYS A 294 1.44 -8.48 6.76
N PRO A 295 0.93 -9.47 6.00
CA PRO A 295 1.13 -10.89 6.32
C PRO A 295 2.59 -11.36 6.26
N THR A 296 3.40 -10.78 5.38
CA THR A 296 4.82 -11.11 5.19
C THR A 296 5.63 -10.80 6.44
N SER A 297 5.52 -9.59 6.99
CA SER A 297 6.21 -9.21 8.22
C SER A 297 5.62 -9.89 9.44
N ASN A 298 4.30 -10.05 9.50
CA ASN A 298 3.65 -10.76 10.61
C ASN A 298 4.17 -12.19 10.77
N PHE A 299 4.46 -12.89 9.66
CA PHE A 299 5.13 -14.19 9.71
C PHE A 299 6.62 -14.09 10.02
N PHE A 300 7.33 -13.18 9.36
CA PHE A 300 8.78 -13.07 9.51
C PHE A 300 9.21 -12.73 10.95
N LEU A 301 8.46 -11.84 11.62
CA LEU A 301 8.71 -11.40 12.98
C LEU A 301 7.99 -12.24 14.05
N GLY A 302 7.18 -13.22 13.63
CA GLY A 302 6.41 -14.08 14.54
C GLY A 302 5.32 -13.32 15.32
N SER A 303 4.80 -12.23 14.77
CA SER A 303 3.80 -11.36 15.39
C SER A 303 2.45 -12.08 15.54
N GLY A 304 2.01 -12.81 14.51
CA GLY A 304 0.80 -13.64 14.57
C GLY A 304 0.00 -13.65 13.28
N LEU A 305 -1.31 -13.90 13.42
CA LEU A 305 -2.25 -14.05 12.30
C LEU A 305 -3.32 -12.96 12.39
N PHE A 306 -3.30 -12.00 11.47
CA PHE A 306 -4.35 -10.98 11.39
C PHE A 306 -5.72 -11.60 11.09
N ASN A 307 -6.74 -11.19 11.84
CA ASN A 307 -8.10 -11.74 11.75
C ASN A 307 -8.97 -10.93 10.77
N LEU A 308 -8.76 -11.14 9.46
CA LEU A 308 -9.55 -10.50 8.42
C LEU A 308 -11.08 -10.73 8.56
N PRO A 309 -11.58 -11.94 8.91
CA PRO A 309 -13.02 -12.15 9.12
C PRO A 309 -13.62 -11.27 10.21
N MET A 310 -12.88 -10.98 11.28
CA MET A 310 -13.31 -10.04 12.32
C MET A 310 -13.36 -8.61 11.79
N ALA A 311 -12.34 -8.18 11.04
CA ALA A 311 -12.34 -6.87 10.41
C ALA A 311 -13.53 -6.70 9.45
N GLU A 312 -13.81 -7.71 8.62
CA GLU A 312 -14.95 -7.73 7.69
C GLU A 312 -16.30 -7.70 8.41
N LYS A 313 -16.45 -8.47 9.51
CA LYS A 313 -17.65 -8.44 10.36
C LYS A 313 -17.98 -7.02 10.85
N HIS A 314 -16.97 -6.22 11.15
CA HIS A 314 -17.10 -4.83 11.60
C HIS A 314 -17.11 -3.81 10.46
N LYS A 315 -17.00 -4.25 9.19
CA LYS A 315 -16.88 -3.38 8.01
C LYS A 315 -15.69 -2.43 8.09
N LEU A 316 -14.60 -2.90 8.67
CA LEU A 316 -13.34 -2.17 8.73
C LEU A 316 -12.69 -2.14 7.34
N ASN A 317 -12.22 -0.98 6.93
CA ASN A 317 -11.44 -0.85 5.71
C ASN A 317 -10.10 -1.57 5.87
N VAL A 318 -9.75 -2.43 4.92
CA VAL A 318 -8.48 -3.17 4.93
C VAL A 318 -7.80 -3.06 3.57
N GLY A 319 -6.55 -2.62 3.59
CA GLY A 319 -5.61 -2.72 2.48
C GLY A 319 -4.54 -3.76 2.75
N ILE A 320 -3.81 -4.17 1.72
CA ILE A 320 -2.63 -5.02 1.87
C ILE A 320 -1.37 -4.16 2.02
N GLY A 321 -0.44 -4.55 2.87
CA GLY A 321 0.84 -3.88 3.08
C GLY A 321 2.01 -4.85 2.95
N THR A 322 3.09 -4.47 2.27
CA THR A 322 4.29 -5.33 2.18
C THR A 322 5.13 -5.29 3.45
N ASP A 323 5.12 -4.13 4.12
CA ASP A 323 5.94 -3.81 5.27
C ASP A 323 7.43 -4.09 5.04
N VAL A 324 7.95 -3.74 3.84
CA VAL A 324 9.35 -4.01 3.48
C VAL A 324 10.31 -3.51 4.56
N GLY A 325 11.21 -4.40 4.96
CA GLY A 325 11.97 -4.32 6.19
C GLY A 325 11.65 -5.55 7.02
N GLY A 326 10.48 -5.55 7.67
CA GLY A 326 9.95 -6.70 8.39
C GLY A 326 9.43 -7.76 7.42
N GLY A 327 8.80 -7.30 6.34
CA GLY A 327 8.48 -8.06 5.15
C GLY A 327 9.68 -8.16 4.22
N THR A 328 9.82 -9.31 3.55
CA THR A 328 11.00 -9.64 2.76
C THR A 328 10.82 -9.44 1.25
N SER A 329 9.73 -8.83 0.82
CA SER A 329 9.39 -8.68 -0.61
C SER A 329 8.59 -7.42 -0.88
N PHE A 330 8.94 -6.73 -1.96
CA PHE A 330 8.14 -5.63 -2.54
C PHE A 330 6.92 -6.15 -3.33
N SER A 331 6.83 -7.45 -3.57
CA SER A 331 5.79 -8.02 -4.42
C SER A 331 4.46 -8.15 -3.69
N ILE A 332 3.44 -7.46 -4.19
CA ILE A 332 2.07 -7.60 -3.70
C ILE A 332 1.53 -9.01 -3.99
N LEU A 333 1.94 -9.65 -5.10
CA LEU A 333 1.57 -11.04 -5.39
C LEU A 333 2.09 -11.99 -4.31
N GLN A 334 3.36 -11.88 -3.93
CA GLN A 334 3.92 -12.68 -2.83
C GLN A 334 3.26 -12.34 -1.48
N THR A 335 2.94 -11.06 -1.25
CA THR A 335 2.23 -10.63 -0.04
C THR A 335 0.83 -11.26 0.05
N LEU A 336 0.10 -11.34 -1.08
CA LEU A 336 -1.19 -12.03 -1.16
C LEU A 336 -1.07 -13.55 -0.99
N ASN A 337 0.03 -14.15 -1.45
CA ASN A 337 0.33 -15.57 -1.18
C ASN A 337 0.47 -15.82 0.32
N GLU A 338 1.17 -14.94 1.05
CA GLU A 338 1.27 -15.04 2.51
C GLU A 338 -0.08 -14.75 3.18
N ALA A 339 -0.85 -13.77 2.71
CA ALA A 339 -2.21 -13.49 3.20
C ALA A 339 -3.11 -14.74 3.10
N TYR A 340 -3.06 -15.44 1.98
CA TYR A 340 -3.81 -16.68 1.79
C TYR A 340 -3.43 -17.74 2.85
N LYS A 341 -2.15 -17.89 3.17
CA LYS A 341 -1.68 -18.84 4.19
C LYS A 341 -2.09 -18.42 5.60
N VAL A 342 -2.02 -17.12 5.93
CA VAL A 342 -2.57 -16.57 7.18
C VAL A 342 -4.03 -16.96 7.35
N MET A 343 -4.82 -16.84 6.28
CA MET A 343 -6.24 -17.21 6.32
C MET A 343 -6.45 -18.72 6.49
N GLN A 344 -5.70 -19.55 5.76
CA GLN A 344 -5.81 -21.00 5.87
C GLN A 344 -5.49 -21.53 7.27
N LEU A 345 -4.46 -20.97 7.93
CA LEU A 345 -4.09 -21.36 9.30
C LEU A 345 -5.18 -21.01 10.33
N GLN A 346 -6.06 -20.06 10.00
CA GLN A 346 -7.21 -19.68 10.81
C GLN A 346 -8.50 -20.43 10.41
N GLY A 347 -8.42 -21.39 9.47
CA GLY A 347 -9.59 -22.12 8.97
C GLY A 347 -10.51 -21.29 8.07
N ALA A 348 -10.06 -20.15 7.58
CA ALA A 348 -10.79 -19.26 6.69
C ALA A 348 -10.19 -19.26 5.28
N ARG A 349 -10.97 -18.79 4.30
CA ARG A 349 -10.59 -18.83 2.88
C ARG A 349 -10.45 -17.42 2.35
N LEU A 350 -9.33 -17.12 1.72
CA LEU A 350 -9.14 -15.92 0.92
C LEU A 350 -9.38 -16.27 -0.55
N SER A 351 -10.48 -15.79 -1.14
CA SER A 351 -10.75 -16.01 -2.56
C SER A 351 -9.80 -15.16 -3.42
N PRO A 352 -9.44 -15.60 -4.63
CA PRO A 352 -8.57 -14.81 -5.51
C PRO A 352 -9.19 -13.44 -5.85
N PHE A 353 -10.52 -13.34 -5.94
CA PHE A 353 -11.20 -12.04 -6.14
C PHE A 353 -11.07 -11.11 -4.93
N LYS A 354 -11.14 -11.64 -3.69
CA LYS A 354 -10.87 -10.84 -2.50
C LYS A 354 -9.40 -10.40 -2.45
N SER A 355 -8.48 -11.27 -2.85
CA SER A 355 -7.07 -10.92 -2.96
C SER A 355 -6.83 -9.77 -3.95
N LEU A 356 -7.44 -9.82 -5.14
CA LEU A 356 -7.34 -8.72 -6.12
C LEU A 356 -7.95 -7.44 -5.56
N TYR A 357 -9.11 -7.53 -4.92
CA TYR A 357 -9.75 -6.40 -4.26
C TYR A 357 -8.80 -5.76 -3.24
N LEU A 358 -8.24 -6.53 -2.30
CA LEU A 358 -7.32 -6.01 -1.27
C LEU A 358 -6.08 -5.33 -1.87
N ALA A 359 -5.56 -5.85 -2.98
CA ALA A 359 -4.40 -5.29 -3.69
C ALA A 359 -4.73 -4.09 -4.59
N THR A 360 -6.00 -3.81 -4.85
CA THR A 360 -6.45 -2.74 -5.76
C THR A 360 -7.55 -1.91 -5.10
N LEU A 361 -8.83 -2.08 -5.44
CA LEU A 361 -9.93 -1.24 -4.99
C LEU A 361 -10.07 -1.17 -3.45
N GLY A 362 -9.80 -2.25 -2.73
CA GLY A 362 -9.78 -2.29 -1.27
C GLY A 362 -8.68 -1.43 -0.67
N GLY A 363 -7.47 -1.49 -1.24
CA GLY A 363 -6.39 -0.57 -0.91
C GLY A 363 -6.74 0.89 -1.22
N ALA A 364 -7.39 1.15 -2.37
CA ALA A 364 -7.84 2.49 -2.73
C ALA A 364 -8.88 3.03 -1.73
N ARG A 365 -9.86 2.21 -1.32
CA ARG A 365 -10.85 2.56 -0.30
C ARG A 365 -10.23 2.78 1.08
N ALA A 366 -9.26 1.95 1.48
CA ALA A 366 -8.50 2.14 2.71
C ALA A 366 -7.73 3.47 2.73
N LEU A 367 -7.32 3.95 1.55
CA LEU A 367 -6.63 5.24 1.38
C LEU A 367 -7.57 6.38 0.93
N ARG A 368 -8.90 6.19 0.84
CA ARG A 368 -9.84 7.22 0.33
C ARG A 368 -9.45 7.78 -1.06
N LEU A 369 -9.05 6.88 -1.94
CA LEU A 369 -8.62 7.15 -3.32
C LEU A 369 -9.42 6.36 -4.36
N GLU A 370 -10.54 5.73 -3.98
CA GLU A 370 -11.37 4.89 -4.85
C GLU A 370 -12.02 5.66 -6.01
N ASP A 371 -12.11 6.98 -5.92
CA ASP A 371 -12.56 7.86 -7.00
C ASP A 371 -11.44 8.22 -7.99
N LYS A 372 -10.19 7.84 -7.69
CA LYS A 372 -9.00 8.12 -8.51
C LYS A 372 -8.34 6.86 -9.05
N ILE A 373 -8.24 5.79 -8.28
CA ILE A 373 -7.44 4.59 -8.61
C ILE A 373 -8.09 3.31 -8.04
N GLY A 374 -7.44 2.16 -8.28
CA GLY A 374 -7.86 0.85 -7.74
C GLY A 374 -8.92 0.13 -8.59
N THR A 375 -9.42 0.78 -9.65
CA THR A 375 -10.34 0.22 -10.63
C THR A 375 -9.90 0.63 -12.04
N LEU A 376 -10.54 0.07 -13.06
CA LEU A 376 -10.35 0.46 -14.46
C LEU A 376 -11.59 1.17 -15.05
N LEU A 377 -12.49 1.67 -14.20
CA LEU A 377 -13.69 2.38 -14.64
C LEU A 377 -13.34 3.71 -15.32
N PRO A 378 -14.11 4.14 -16.34
CA PRO A 378 -13.92 5.46 -16.94
C PRO A 378 -13.98 6.59 -15.91
N GLY A 379 -13.06 7.56 -16.04
CA GLY A 379 -12.94 8.72 -15.16
C GLY A 379 -11.86 8.59 -14.07
N THR A 380 -11.32 7.39 -13.84
CA THR A 380 -10.18 7.19 -12.91
C THR A 380 -8.84 7.38 -13.63
N ASP A 381 -7.77 7.58 -12.86
CA ASP A 381 -6.40 7.65 -13.38
C ASP A 381 -6.02 6.31 -14.02
N ALA A 382 -5.25 6.37 -15.11
CA ALA A 382 -4.78 5.19 -15.83
C ALA A 382 -3.50 4.62 -15.19
N ASP A 383 -3.64 4.15 -13.95
CA ASP A 383 -2.63 3.38 -13.23
C ASP A 383 -2.96 1.89 -13.34
N PHE A 384 -2.20 1.17 -14.16
CA PHE A 384 -2.45 -0.24 -14.45
C PHE A 384 -1.15 -0.98 -14.69
N LEU A 385 -1.22 -2.31 -14.64
CA LEU A 385 -0.07 -3.17 -14.91
C LEU A 385 -0.47 -4.29 -15.87
N VAL A 386 0.54 -4.86 -16.52
CA VAL A 386 0.41 -5.98 -17.44
C VAL A 386 1.12 -7.19 -16.82
N LEU A 387 0.37 -8.25 -16.53
CA LEU A 387 0.90 -9.51 -15.99
C LEU A 387 1.17 -10.51 -17.11
N ASP A 388 2.40 -11.01 -17.21
CA ASP A 388 2.84 -11.99 -18.21
C ASP A 388 2.54 -13.43 -17.76
N TYR A 389 1.71 -14.14 -18.53
CA TYR A 389 1.38 -15.54 -18.26
C TYR A 389 2.57 -16.49 -18.45
N ASN A 390 3.59 -16.07 -19.17
CA ASN A 390 4.77 -16.86 -19.49
C ASN A 390 6.01 -16.42 -18.69
N ALA A 391 5.83 -15.64 -17.62
CA ALA A 391 6.94 -15.07 -16.85
C ALA A 391 7.92 -16.12 -16.27
N THR A 392 7.43 -17.32 -15.97
CA THR A 392 8.27 -18.48 -15.63
C THR A 392 7.73 -19.76 -16.26
N PRO A 393 8.57 -20.80 -16.49
CA PRO A 393 8.12 -22.07 -17.06
C PRO A 393 7.01 -22.74 -16.26
N LEU A 394 7.07 -22.71 -14.92
CA LEU A 394 6.05 -23.32 -14.07
C LEU A 394 4.74 -22.53 -14.10
N LEU A 395 4.81 -21.19 -14.09
CA LEU A 395 3.63 -20.33 -14.21
C LEU A 395 2.87 -20.62 -15.50
N GLY A 396 3.57 -20.56 -16.65
CA GLY A 396 2.95 -20.80 -17.96
C GLY A 396 2.40 -22.23 -18.09
N TYR A 397 3.08 -23.23 -17.53
CA TYR A 397 2.58 -24.61 -17.48
C TYR A 397 1.28 -24.72 -16.66
N ARG A 398 1.22 -24.08 -15.49
CA ARG A 398 0.05 -24.15 -14.62
C ARG A 398 -1.14 -23.37 -15.19
N LEU A 399 -0.90 -22.22 -15.81
CA LEU A 399 -1.96 -21.40 -16.43
C LEU A 399 -2.64 -22.10 -17.61
N LYS A 400 -1.92 -22.90 -18.40
CA LYS A 400 -2.52 -23.76 -19.46
C LYS A 400 -3.52 -24.81 -18.93
N GLN A 401 -3.53 -25.05 -17.61
CA GLN A 401 -4.43 -25.97 -16.94
C GLN A 401 -5.50 -25.23 -16.11
N ALA A 402 -5.54 -23.89 -16.17
CA ALA A 402 -6.58 -23.11 -15.51
C ALA A 402 -7.85 -23.15 -16.36
N ASN A 403 -9.00 -23.44 -15.73
CA ASN A 403 -10.27 -23.59 -16.46
C ASN A 403 -11.11 -22.31 -16.49
N ASN A 404 -10.78 -21.34 -15.65
CA ASN A 404 -11.54 -20.10 -15.48
C ASN A 404 -10.66 -19.01 -14.88
N ILE A 405 -11.18 -17.78 -14.86
CA ILE A 405 -10.45 -16.60 -14.36
C ILE A 405 -10.08 -16.69 -12.88
N ALA A 406 -10.89 -17.37 -12.05
CA ALA A 406 -10.57 -17.55 -10.63
C ALA A 406 -9.30 -18.41 -10.45
N GLU A 407 -9.18 -19.50 -11.21
CA GLU A 407 -7.97 -20.34 -11.23
C GLU A 407 -6.76 -19.58 -11.79
N THR A 408 -6.93 -18.83 -12.89
CA THR A 408 -5.87 -17.98 -13.47
C THR A 408 -5.34 -16.99 -12.44
N LEU A 409 -6.22 -16.26 -11.76
CA LEU A 409 -5.86 -15.27 -10.77
C LEU A 409 -5.17 -15.90 -9.56
N PHE A 410 -5.67 -17.03 -9.07
CA PHE A 410 -5.04 -17.75 -7.96
C PHE A 410 -3.63 -18.25 -8.32
N VAL A 411 -3.43 -18.71 -9.55
CA VAL A 411 -2.11 -19.13 -10.05
C VAL A 411 -1.14 -17.94 -10.12
N LEU A 412 -1.58 -16.79 -10.64
CA LEU A 412 -0.78 -15.56 -10.65
C LEU A 412 -0.40 -15.10 -9.24
N MET A 413 -1.33 -15.16 -8.28
CA MET A 413 -1.06 -14.73 -6.90
C MET A 413 -0.14 -15.68 -6.14
N THR A 414 -0.19 -16.99 -6.41
CA THR A 414 0.58 -17.98 -5.64
C THR A 414 1.92 -18.33 -6.25
N LEU A 415 2.06 -18.22 -7.57
CA LEU A 415 3.30 -18.52 -8.29
C LEU A 415 3.99 -17.27 -8.86
N GLY A 416 3.34 -16.12 -8.80
CA GLY A 416 3.87 -14.86 -9.34
C GLY A 416 4.84 -14.15 -8.39
N ASP A 417 5.71 -13.37 -8.99
CA ASP A 417 6.66 -12.46 -8.34
C ASP A 417 6.94 -11.26 -9.26
N ASP A 418 8.02 -10.52 -9.01
CA ASP A 418 8.41 -9.37 -9.82
C ASP A 418 8.50 -9.69 -11.32
N ARG A 419 8.88 -10.93 -11.68
CA ARG A 419 8.99 -11.35 -13.08
C ARG A 419 7.63 -11.40 -13.77
N THR A 420 6.54 -11.58 -13.01
CA THR A 420 5.19 -11.63 -13.55
C THR A 420 4.73 -10.25 -14.04
N VAL A 421 5.28 -9.17 -13.50
CA VAL A 421 4.98 -7.82 -13.97
C VAL A 421 5.79 -7.54 -15.24
N LEU A 422 5.11 -7.51 -16.38
CA LEU A 422 5.72 -7.20 -17.67
C LEU A 422 5.97 -5.69 -17.81
N GLN A 423 4.94 -4.91 -17.49
CA GLN A 423 4.93 -3.46 -17.61
C GLN A 423 4.04 -2.83 -16.54
N THR A 424 4.41 -1.63 -16.11
CA THR A 424 3.66 -0.82 -15.17
C THR A 424 3.43 0.56 -15.77
N TYR A 425 2.19 1.03 -15.69
CA TYR A 425 1.74 2.32 -16.18
C TYR A 425 1.27 3.18 -15.02
N ALA A 426 1.64 4.47 -15.04
CA ALA A 426 1.14 5.49 -14.14
C ALA A 426 0.68 6.71 -14.95
N ALA A 427 -0.54 7.20 -14.68
CA ALA A 427 -1.18 8.25 -15.46
C ALA A 427 -1.09 7.99 -16.98
N GLY A 428 -1.27 6.74 -17.41
CA GLY A 428 -1.21 6.34 -18.82
C GLY A 428 0.19 6.31 -19.45
N ASN A 429 1.24 6.58 -18.67
CA ASN A 429 2.62 6.56 -19.12
C ASN A 429 3.30 5.26 -18.70
N LEU A 430 4.08 4.66 -19.59
CA LEU A 430 4.89 3.50 -19.27
C LEU A 430 6.03 3.94 -18.33
N VAL A 431 6.04 3.44 -17.10
CA VAL A 431 7.03 3.81 -16.07
C VAL A 431 7.95 2.65 -15.68
N HIS A 432 7.59 1.42 -16.05
CA HIS A 432 8.47 0.25 -15.94
C HIS A 432 8.18 -0.75 -17.06
N GLN A 433 9.24 -1.39 -17.56
CA GLN A 433 9.19 -2.53 -18.46
C GLN A 433 10.33 -3.49 -18.09
N ARG A 434 10.01 -4.77 -17.91
CA ARG A 434 10.97 -5.84 -17.56
C ARG A 434 11.96 -6.13 -18.68
#